data_AF-A0A6A6KH75-F1
#
_entry.id   AF-A0A6A6KH75-F1
#
_cell.length_a   1.000
_cell.length_b   1.000
_cell.length_c   1.000
_cell.angle_alpha   90.00
_cell.angle_beta   90.00
_cell.angle_gamma   90.00
#
_symmetry.space_group_name_H-M   'P 1'
#
loop_
_entity.id
_entity.type
_entity.pdbx_description
1 polymer ?
#
loop_
_entity_poly.entity_id
_entity_poly.type
_entity_poly.pdbx_seq_one_letter_code
_entity_poly.pdbx_strand_id
1 'polypeptide(L)'
;MSGDDSGSKRRLAIIGVSSFLLVAMVIAVTVGVNFNNDSHNEEDINGKSHKSSSEISASMKAIKALCQPANYKQTCEKSLEKSAGNTTDPKELIKIAFKVAQKEINEAAKKSVTLQELEKDPRAQGALSSCKELMNMSISELQSSFEKVADFDISQLDELMADLRTWLSASITYQETCLDGFENSTSDAGERMKKALNTAMEMSSNGLDIIDGFSSVLTELQIPGISRRLLEDEIPVVGNGDQFAEFPSWVEPGTRRLLSVPASKIKPDLVVAKDGSGDFKTIRAALRSIPKRETNETFVLYIKQGIYNEYVEFNKTLDNLMVMGDGPDKTRITGNKNFIDGINTYHTATVVVLGDNFVARNIGFENSAGAIKHQAVALRVSADFAIFYNCSMDGYQDTLYTHAKRQFYRDCSISGTIDFVFGDAPVVFQNCKFLVRKPLENQQCIVTAQGRKQRRQPSAIIIQNSTITAHPECSL
;
A
#
# COMPACT_ATOMS: atom_id res chain seq x y z
N MET A 1 -66.07 -24.06 -31.15
CA MET A 1 -65.12 -23.40 -30.24
C MET A 1 -63.75 -23.96 -30.55
N SER A 2 -62.99 -23.17 -31.29
CA SER A 2 -61.69 -23.50 -31.85
C SER A 2 -60.62 -22.95 -30.91
N GLY A 3 -59.67 -23.77 -30.50
CA GLY A 3 -58.57 -23.35 -29.65
C GLY A 3 -57.53 -24.44 -29.51
N ASP A 4 -56.30 -24.06 -29.87
CA ASP A 4 -55.02 -24.64 -29.45
C ASP A 4 -54.35 -25.73 -30.32
N ASP A 5 -53.83 -25.32 -31.48
CA ASP A 5 -52.83 -26.07 -32.29
C ASP A 5 -51.60 -25.20 -32.65
N SER A 6 -51.29 -24.20 -31.80
CA SER A 6 -50.21 -23.21 -32.03
C SER A 6 -48.94 -23.53 -31.21
N GLY A 7 -49.08 -24.10 -30.02
CA GLY A 7 -47.95 -24.36 -29.11
C GLY A 7 -47.07 -25.57 -29.49
N SER A 8 -47.65 -26.62 -30.06
CA SER A 8 -46.94 -27.87 -30.41
C SER A 8 -45.98 -27.67 -31.60
N LYS A 9 -46.42 -26.96 -32.63
CA LYS A 9 -45.64 -26.68 -33.84
C LYS A 9 -44.42 -25.78 -33.56
N ARG A 10 -44.52 -24.86 -32.58
CA ARG A 10 -43.41 -23.99 -32.17
C ARG A 10 -42.32 -24.75 -31.40
N ARG A 11 -42.68 -25.73 -30.56
CA ARG A 11 -41.71 -26.58 -29.84
C ARG A 11 -40.96 -27.53 -30.76
N LEU A 12 -41.64 -28.13 -31.74
CA LEU A 12 -41.03 -29.00 -32.74
C LEU A 12 -40.05 -28.24 -33.68
N ALA A 13 -40.39 -27.00 -34.05
CA ALA A 13 -39.50 -26.16 -34.85
C ALA A 13 -38.20 -25.78 -34.10
N ILE A 14 -38.29 -25.51 -32.79
CA ILE A 14 -37.11 -25.16 -31.97
C ILE A 14 -36.20 -26.38 -31.78
N ILE A 15 -36.76 -27.58 -31.53
CA ILE A 15 -35.97 -28.81 -31.39
C ILE A 15 -35.29 -29.20 -32.71
N GLY A 16 -35.96 -28.98 -33.85
CA GLY A 16 -35.38 -29.20 -35.19
C GLY A 16 -34.20 -28.28 -35.49
N VAL A 17 -34.32 -26.99 -35.18
CA VAL A 17 -33.25 -25.99 -35.42
C VAL A 17 -32.07 -26.17 -34.47
N SER A 18 -32.29 -26.52 -33.20
CA SER A 18 -31.22 -26.81 -32.24
C SER A 18 -30.43 -28.08 -32.57
N SER A 19 -31.12 -29.11 -33.10
CA SER A 19 -30.47 -30.35 -33.53
C SER A 19 -29.64 -30.15 -34.80
N PHE A 20 -30.12 -29.32 -35.74
CA PHE A 20 -29.38 -29.00 -36.96
C PHE A 20 -28.12 -28.17 -36.69
N LEU A 21 -28.19 -27.21 -35.75
CA LEU A 21 -27.04 -26.42 -35.31
C LEU A 21 -25.98 -27.28 -34.58
N LEU A 22 -26.40 -28.23 -33.73
CA LEU A 22 -25.47 -29.15 -33.07
C LEU A 22 -24.77 -30.08 -34.05
N VAL A 23 -25.48 -30.63 -35.04
CA VAL A 23 -24.89 -31.49 -36.07
C VAL A 23 -23.94 -30.70 -36.98
N ALA A 24 -24.28 -29.46 -37.35
CA ALA A 24 -23.39 -28.58 -38.13
C ALA A 24 -22.11 -28.20 -37.34
N MET A 25 -22.21 -28.00 -36.02
CA MET A 25 -21.05 -27.73 -35.17
C MET A 25 -20.14 -28.97 -35.02
N VAL A 26 -20.72 -30.17 -34.89
CA VAL A 26 -19.95 -31.43 -34.83
C VAL A 26 -19.27 -31.73 -36.16
N ILE A 27 -19.90 -31.44 -37.30
CA ILE A 27 -19.27 -31.57 -38.62
C ILE A 27 -18.15 -30.52 -38.81
N ALA A 28 -18.33 -29.28 -38.34
CA ALA A 28 -17.27 -28.26 -38.40
C ALA A 28 -16.05 -28.62 -37.53
N VAL A 29 -16.27 -29.25 -36.37
CA VAL A 29 -15.19 -29.72 -35.47
C VAL A 29 -14.53 -31.00 -35.98
N THR A 30 -15.25 -31.90 -36.67
CA THR A 30 -14.65 -33.12 -37.23
C THR A 30 -13.95 -32.89 -38.57
N VAL A 31 -14.45 -31.98 -39.41
CA VAL A 31 -13.78 -31.59 -40.67
C VAL A 31 -12.60 -30.64 -40.41
N GLY A 32 -12.66 -29.82 -39.35
CA GLY A 32 -11.55 -28.93 -38.95
C GLY A 32 -10.35 -29.62 -38.31
N VAL A 33 -10.44 -30.91 -37.96
CA VAL A 33 -9.37 -31.64 -37.24
C VAL A 33 -8.70 -32.71 -38.12
N ASN A 34 -9.15 -32.95 -39.36
CA ASN A 34 -8.65 -34.08 -40.15
C ASN A 34 -7.98 -33.75 -41.50
N PHE A 35 -7.45 -32.53 -41.68
CA PHE A 35 -6.55 -32.22 -42.80
C PHE A 35 -5.24 -31.61 -42.29
N ASN A 36 -4.26 -32.48 -42.01
CA ASN A 36 -2.91 -32.36 -42.54
C ASN A 36 -2.05 -33.55 -42.05
N ASN A 37 -2.22 -34.67 -42.72
CA ASN A 37 -1.18 -35.67 -42.85
C ASN A 37 -1.42 -36.37 -44.20
N ASP A 38 -0.70 -35.95 -45.23
CA ASP A 38 0.09 -36.88 -46.05
C ASP A 38 0.89 -36.13 -47.12
N SER A 39 2.13 -36.59 -47.23
CA SER A 39 3.20 -36.21 -48.14
C SER A 39 2.89 -36.49 -49.60
N HIS A 40 3.32 -35.60 -50.50
CA HIS A 40 3.87 -36.01 -51.80
C HIS A 40 4.99 -35.05 -52.25
N ASN A 41 6.11 -35.66 -52.65
CA ASN A 41 7.27 -35.05 -53.25
C ASN A 41 6.92 -34.44 -54.62
N GLU A 42 7.36 -33.22 -54.87
CA GLU A 42 7.86 -32.81 -56.19
C GLU A 42 8.81 -31.62 -56.01
N GLU A 43 10.01 -31.77 -56.57
CA GLU A 43 11.05 -30.75 -56.62
C GLU A 43 10.58 -29.61 -57.51
N ASP A 44 10.63 -28.37 -57.03
CA ASP A 44 10.81 -27.24 -57.94
C ASP A 44 11.55 -26.07 -57.27
N ILE A 45 12.58 -25.65 -58.00
CA ILE A 45 13.58 -24.66 -57.62
C ILE A 45 13.00 -23.27 -57.86
N ASN A 46 12.65 -22.53 -56.79
CA ASN A 46 12.83 -21.08 -56.76
C ASN A 46 12.69 -20.50 -55.35
N GLY A 47 13.83 -20.10 -54.78
CA GLY A 47 13.92 -19.46 -53.47
C GLY A 47 13.26 -18.08 -53.45
N LYS A 48 12.01 -18.03 -52.98
CA LYS A 48 11.44 -16.84 -52.34
C LYS A 48 11.08 -17.20 -50.91
N SER A 49 11.84 -16.64 -49.97
CA SER A 49 11.63 -16.76 -48.54
C SER A 49 10.24 -16.25 -48.15
N HIS A 50 9.28 -17.17 -48.04
CA HIS A 50 8.02 -16.90 -47.36
C HIS A 50 8.32 -16.71 -45.87
N LYS A 51 8.01 -15.51 -45.37
CA LYS A 51 7.97 -15.17 -43.94
C LYS A 51 7.20 -16.26 -43.20
N SER A 52 7.89 -16.98 -42.32
CA SER A 52 7.24 -17.77 -41.27
C SER A 52 6.39 -16.81 -40.43
N SER A 53 5.09 -17.02 -40.40
CA SER A 53 4.24 -16.52 -39.31
C SER A 53 4.82 -17.10 -38.01
N SER A 54 5.45 -16.26 -37.20
CA SER A 54 6.06 -16.67 -35.94
C SER A 54 4.99 -17.31 -35.05
N GLU A 55 5.04 -18.63 -34.86
CA GLU A 55 4.30 -19.26 -33.76
C GLU A 55 4.77 -18.60 -32.46
N ILE A 56 3.85 -17.91 -31.81
CA ILE A 56 4.09 -17.30 -30.50
C ILE A 56 4.37 -18.45 -29.53
N SER A 57 5.55 -18.47 -28.91
CA SER A 57 5.95 -19.51 -27.95
C SER A 57 4.91 -19.65 -26.83
N ALA A 58 4.81 -20.85 -26.25
CA ALA A 58 3.91 -21.10 -25.12
C ALA A 58 4.21 -20.16 -23.92
N SER A 59 5.49 -19.88 -23.66
CA SER A 59 5.91 -18.90 -22.66
C SER A 59 5.37 -17.50 -22.95
N MET A 60 5.41 -17.07 -24.21
CA MET A 60 4.90 -15.75 -24.59
C MET A 60 3.38 -15.66 -24.45
N LYS A 61 2.64 -16.75 -24.71
CA LYS A 61 1.19 -16.79 -24.44
C LYS A 61 0.90 -16.67 -22.94
N ALA A 62 1.66 -17.36 -22.09
CA ALA A 62 1.52 -17.27 -20.64
C ALA A 62 1.83 -15.86 -20.10
N ILE A 63 2.88 -15.22 -20.61
CA ILE A 63 3.22 -13.82 -20.29
C ILE A 63 2.07 -12.88 -20.67
N LYS A 64 1.49 -13.02 -21.88
CA LYS A 64 0.36 -12.18 -22.32
C LYS A 64 -0.88 -12.35 -21.45
N ALA A 65 -1.18 -13.58 -21.01
CA ALA A 65 -2.28 -13.86 -20.10
C ALA A 65 -2.05 -13.24 -18.72
N LEU A 66 -0.82 -13.33 -18.18
CA LEU A 66 -0.48 -12.68 -16.92
C LEU A 66 -0.59 -11.15 -17.01
N CYS A 67 -0.10 -10.56 -18.11
CA CYS A 67 -0.09 -9.12 -18.33
C CYS A 67 -1.43 -8.56 -18.83
N GLN A 68 -2.46 -9.39 -19.04
CA GLN A 68 -3.75 -8.96 -19.58
C GLN A 68 -4.41 -7.87 -18.74
N PRO A 69 -4.47 -7.97 -17.40
CA PRO A 69 -5.09 -6.95 -16.55
C PRO A 69 -4.31 -5.63 -16.46
N ALA A 70 -3.03 -5.63 -16.85
CA ALA A 70 -2.09 -4.55 -16.62
C ALA A 70 -2.39 -3.32 -17.48
N ASN A 71 -2.29 -2.12 -16.89
CA ASN A 71 -2.43 -0.86 -17.64
C ASN A 71 -1.26 -0.65 -18.61
N TYR A 72 -0.03 -0.96 -18.21
CA TYR A 72 1.18 -0.85 -19.02
C TYR A 72 1.58 -2.21 -19.61
N LYS A 73 0.70 -2.79 -20.43
CA LYS A 73 0.87 -4.15 -21.02
C LYS A 73 2.21 -4.36 -21.71
N GLN A 74 2.64 -3.41 -22.55
CA GLN A 74 3.89 -3.52 -23.28
C GLN A 74 5.11 -3.57 -22.33
N THR A 75 5.10 -2.79 -21.26
CA THR A 75 6.16 -2.79 -20.26
C THR A 75 6.15 -4.09 -19.48
N CYS A 76 4.97 -4.60 -19.10
CA CYS A 76 4.83 -5.92 -18.46
C CYS A 76 5.41 -7.04 -19.33
N GLU A 77 4.96 -7.14 -20.59
CA GLU A 77 5.37 -8.18 -21.54
C GLU A 77 6.89 -8.13 -21.79
N LYS A 78 7.43 -6.97 -22.19
CA LYS A 78 8.85 -6.81 -22.50
C LYS A 78 9.77 -7.06 -21.30
N SER A 79 9.31 -6.75 -20.09
CA SER A 79 10.10 -6.93 -18.87
C SER A 79 10.17 -8.40 -18.46
N LEU A 80 9.06 -9.13 -18.62
CA LEU A 80 8.98 -10.56 -18.36
C LEU A 80 9.68 -11.39 -19.43
N GLU A 81 9.53 -11.06 -20.72
CA GLU A 81 10.20 -11.75 -21.83
C GLU A 81 11.71 -11.88 -21.62
N LYS A 82 12.35 -10.82 -21.11
CA LYS A 82 13.79 -10.78 -20.86
C LYS A 82 14.26 -11.72 -19.74
N SER A 83 13.35 -12.12 -18.84
CA SER A 83 13.70 -12.78 -17.57
C SER A 83 13.02 -14.14 -17.37
N ALA A 84 11.92 -14.41 -18.07
CA ALA A 84 11.09 -15.59 -17.86
C ALA A 84 11.61 -16.86 -18.56
N GLY A 85 12.49 -16.72 -19.54
CA GLY A 85 12.95 -17.84 -20.35
C GLY A 85 11.77 -18.58 -21.01
N ASN A 86 11.70 -19.90 -20.81
CA ASN A 86 10.66 -20.75 -21.38
C ASN A 86 9.56 -21.17 -20.39
N THR A 87 9.52 -20.57 -19.18
CA THR A 87 8.50 -20.95 -18.20
C THR A 87 7.10 -20.55 -18.66
N THR A 88 6.13 -21.42 -18.37
CA THR A 88 4.70 -21.16 -18.51
C THR A 88 3.99 -21.21 -17.15
N ASP A 89 4.73 -21.49 -16.06
CA ASP A 89 4.15 -21.64 -14.73
C ASP A 89 3.76 -20.26 -14.16
N PRO A 90 2.47 -20.05 -13.81
CA PRO A 90 2.00 -18.76 -13.33
C PRO A 90 2.68 -18.30 -12.03
N LYS A 91 2.95 -19.23 -11.10
CA LYS A 91 3.60 -18.91 -9.82
C LYS A 91 5.04 -18.44 -10.07
N GLU A 92 5.78 -19.12 -10.93
CA GLU A 92 7.12 -18.68 -11.33
C GLU A 92 7.10 -17.36 -12.11
N LEU A 93 6.13 -17.12 -13.00
CA LEU A 93 6.00 -15.84 -13.71
C LEU A 93 5.74 -14.67 -12.75
N ILE A 94 4.88 -14.85 -11.74
CA ILE A 94 4.64 -13.84 -10.70
C ILE A 94 5.91 -13.58 -9.89
N LYS A 95 6.63 -14.63 -9.49
CA LYS A 95 7.94 -14.51 -8.80
C LYS A 95 8.94 -13.73 -9.64
N ILE A 96 9.00 -14.00 -10.95
CA ILE A 96 9.86 -13.26 -11.89
C ILE A 96 9.43 -11.79 -11.96
N ALA A 97 8.12 -11.51 -12.03
CA ALA A 97 7.60 -10.14 -12.06
C ALA A 97 8.06 -9.33 -10.84
N PHE A 98 7.95 -9.89 -9.63
CA PHE A 98 8.44 -9.24 -8.41
C PHE A 98 9.95 -8.99 -8.46
N LYS A 99 10.74 -9.98 -8.89
CA LYS A 99 12.21 -9.82 -9.01
C LYS A 99 12.60 -8.73 -10.02
N VAL A 100 11.89 -8.66 -11.15
CA VAL A 100 12.12 -7.64 -12.17
C VAL A 100 11.77 -6.26 -11.61
N ALA A 101 10.60 -6.10 -10.97
CA ALA A 101 10.23 -4.83 -10.34
C ALA A 101 11.24 -4.38 -9.28
N GLN A 102 11.68 -5.28 -8.39
CA GLN A 102 12.72 -4.99 -7.38
C GLN A 102 14.03 -4.54 -8.04
N LYS A 103 14.43 -5.17 -9.15
CA LYS A 103 15.63 -4.79 -9.90
C LYS A 103 15.53 -3.35 -10.44
N GLU A 104 14.43 -3.02 -11.11
CA GLU A 104 14.20 -1.68 -11.68
C GLU A 104 14.21 -0.60 -10.57
N ILE A 105 13.56 -0.86 -9.43
CA ILE A 105 13.56 0.05 -8.28
C ILE A 105 14.96 0.21 -7.69
N ASN A 106 15.73 -0.87 -7.59
CA ASN A 106 17.11 -0.81 -7.09
C ASN A 106 18.04 -0.04 -8.04
N GLU A 107 17.83 -0.14 -9.36
CA GLU A 107 18.55 0.67 -10.34
C GLU A 107 18.20 2.17 -10.19
N ALA A 108 16.92 2.49 -9.99
CA ALA A 108 16.49 3.86 -9.69
C ALA A 108 17.07 4.38 -8.37
N ALA A 109 17.12 3.56 -7.32
CA ALA A 109 17.73 3.89 -6.04
C ALA A 109 19.22 4.23 -6.20
N LYS A 110 19.98 3.43 -6.96
CA LYS A 110 21.40 3.72 -7.28
C LYS A 110 21.55 5.02 -8.06
N LYS A 111 20.65 5.27 -9.02
CA LYS A 111 20.67 6.51 -9.80
C LYS A 111 20.45 7.74 -8.92
N SER A 112 19.57 7.66 -7.93
CA SER A 112 19.34 8.75 -6.98
C SER A 112 20.62 9.16 -6.23
N VAL A 113 21.43 8.18 -5.80
CA VAL A 113 22.73 8.42 -5.14
C VAL A 113 23.70 9.11 -6.08
N THR A 114 23.84 8.63 -7.32
CA THR A 114 24.74 9.25 -8.31
C THR A 114 24.32 10.68 -8.64
N LEU A 115 23.01 10.96 -8.71
CA LEU A 115 22.51 12.32 -8.91
C LEU A 115 22.80 13.20 -7.69
N GLN A 116 22.67 12.64 -6.48
CA GLN A 116 22.87 13.37 -5.22
C GLN A 116 24.30 13.88 -5.07
N GLU A 117 25.29 13.10 -5.49
CA GLU A 117 26.72 13.47 -5.44
C GLU A 117 27.07 14.66 -6.34
N LEU A 118 26.28 14.90 -7.38
CA LEU A 118 26.50 15.94 -8.37
C LEU A 118 25.60 17.16 -8.16
N GLU A 119 24.60 17.04 -7.29
CA GLU A 119 23.58 18.06 -7.06
C GLU A 119 24.09 19.16 -6.13
N LYS A 120 23.76 20.41 -6.48
CA LYS A 120 24.14 21.61 -5.76
C LYS A 120 22.96 22.31 -5.11
N ASP A 121 21.74 22.11 -5.62
CA ASP A 121 20.52 22.61 -4.98
C ASP A 121 20.25 21.78 -3.72
N PRO A 122 20.33 22.36 -2.50
CA PRO A 122 20.13 21.63 -1.26
C PRO A 122 18.75 20.94 -1.18
N ARG A 123 17.72 21.53 -1.81
CA ARG A 123 16.36 20.96 -1.81
C ARG A 123 16.30 19.70 -2.67
N ALA A 124 16.89 19.77 -3.87
CA ALA A 124 17.02 18.61 -4.74
C ALA A 124 17.92 17.52 -4.12
N GLN A 125 18.99 17.92 -3.42
CA GLN A 125 19.87 16.97 -2.71
C GLN A 125 19.13 16.25 -1.57
N GLY A 126 18.30 16.97 -0.81
CA GLY A 126 17.41 16.39 0.19
C GLY A 126 16.38 15.44 -0.44
N ALA A 127 15.82 15.80 -1.59
CA ALA A 127 14.83 14.99 -2.31
C ALA A 127 15.43 13.67 -2.79
N LEU A 128 16.66 13.72 -3.32
CA LEU A 128 17.42 12.54 -3.72
C LEU A 128 17.73 11.62 -2.52
N SER A 129 17.98 12.19 -1.33
CA SER A 129 18.09 11.42 -0.09
C SER A 129 16.79 10.71 0.25
N SER A 130 15.65 11.43 0.21
CA SER A 130 14.32 10.84 0.42
C SER A 130 14.04 9.72 -0.59
N CYS A 131 14.39 9.91 -1.86
CA CYS A 131 14.21 8.91 -2.90
C CYS A 131 14.92 7.60 -2.60
N LYS A 132 16.18 7.65 -2.15
CA LYS A 132 16.92 6.44 -1.76
C LYS A 132 16.20 5.67 -0.65
N GLU A 133 15.76 6.37 0.40
CA GLU A 133 15.04 5.77 1.53
C GLU A 133 13.72 5.15 1.07
N LEU A 134 12.94 5.89 0.30
CA LEU A 134 11.65 5.47 -0.24
C LEU A 134 11.77 4.27 -1.19
N MET A 135 12.83 4.22 -2.00
CA MET A 135 13.06 3.07 -2.89
C MET A 135 13.46 1.82 -2.10
N ASN A 136 14.24 1.97 -1.03
CA ASN A 136 14.53 0.84 -0.14
C ASN A 136 13.26 0.34 0.57
N MET A 137 12.36 1.26 0.96
CA MET A 137 11.06 0.88 1.50
C MET A 137 10.23 0.11 0.45
N SER A 138 10.17 0.62 -0.79
CA SER A 138 9.46 -0.02 -1.91
C SER A 138 10.00 -1.43 -2.22
N ILE A 139 11.33 -1.62 -2.23
CA ILE A 139 11.96 -2.95 -2.37
C ILE A 139 11.52 -3.89 -1.25
N SER A 140 11.49 -3.40 -0.01
CA SER A 140 11.04 -4.19 1.14
C SER A 140 9.57 -4.63 1.00
N GLU A 141 8.68 -3.77 0.51
CA GLU A 141 7.27 -4.16 0.30
C GLU A 141 7.12 -5.21 -0.82
N LEU A 142 7.89 -5.08 -1.89
CA LEU A 142 7.92 -6.09 -2.96
C LEU A 142 8.54 -7.41 -2.49
N GLN A 143 9.48 -7.38 -1.57
CA GLN A 143 10.05 -8.58 -0.97
C GLN A 143 9.04 -9.28 -0.05
N SER A 144 8.35 -8.55 0.82
CA SER A 144 7.25 -9.12 1.63
C SER A 144 6.15 -9.72 0.75
N SER A 145 5.80 -9.05 -0.35
CA SER A 145 4.85 -9.55 -1.34
C SER A 145 5.33 -10.85 -1.99
N PHE A 146 6.61 -10.94 -2.35
CA PHE A 146 7.21 -12.13 -2.92
C PHE A 146 7.18 -13.31 -1.95
N GLU A 147 7.56 -13.09 -0.69
CA GLU A 147 7.60 -14.11 0.37
C GLU A 147 6.19 -14.66 0.65
N LYS A 148 5.19 -13.78 0.80
CA LYS A 148 3.79 -14.19 1.02
C LYS A 148 3.20 -14.99 -0.15
N VAL A 149 3.59 -14.70 -1.40
CA VAL A 149 3.19 -15.50 -2.57
C VAL A 149 3.93 -16.84 -2.64
N ALA A 150 5.18 -16.90 -2.20
CA ALA A 150 5.95 -18.14 -2.19
C ALA A 150 5.31 -19.20 -1.28
N ASP A 151 4.80 -18.77 -0.12
CA ASP A 151 4.22 -19.62 0.94
C ASP A 151 2.69 -19.82 0.82
N PHE A 152 2.10 -19.41 -0.29
CA PHE A 152 0.64 -19.38 -0.50
C PHE A 152 -0.09 -20.72 -0.23
N ASP A 153 -1.13 -20.64 0.61
CA ASP A 153 -2.20 -21.61 0.79
C ASP A 153 -3.54 -21.02 0.30
N ILE A 154 -4.30 -21.79 -0.49
CA ILE A 154 -5.59 -21.39 -1.07
C ILE A 154 -6.62 -20.96 -0.01
N SER A 155 -6.53 -21.47 1.22
CA SER A 155 -7.44 -21.13 2.32
C SER A 155 -7.31 -19.68 2.80
N GLN A 156 -6.21 -18.99 2.49
CA GLN A 156 -5.92 -17.61 2.92
C GLN A 156 -5.92 -16.60 1.75
N LEU A 157 -6.61 -16.93 0.66
CA LEU A 157 -6.55 -16.13 -0.57
C LEU A 157 -6.99 -14.69 -0.35
N ASP A 158 -8.10 -14.41 0.33
CA ASP A 158 -8.58 -13.04 0.49
C ASP A 158 -7.62 -12.18 1.32
N GLU A 159 -7.05 -12.73 2.40
CA GLU A 159 -6.04 -12.05 3.21
C GLU A 159 -4.77 -11.80 2.40
N LEU A 160 -4.29 -12.80 1.66
CA LEU A 160 -3.16 -12.65 0.74
C LEU A 160 -3.40 -11.50 -0.24
N MET A 161 -4.56 -11.47 -0.89
CA MET A 161 -4.87 -10.45 -1.89
C MET A 161 -4.96 -9.06 -1.27
N ALA A 162 -5.52 -8.94 -0.07
CA ALA A 162 -5.56 -7.67 0.66
C ALA A 162 -4.16 -7.17 1.05
N ASP A 163 -3.30 -8.07 1.54
CA ASP A 163 -1.90 -7.77 1.88
C ASP A 163 -1.12 -7.32 0.64
N LEU A 164 -1.19 -8.10 -0.45
CA LEU A 164 -0.49 -7.77 -1.71
C LEU A 164 -0.94 -6.42 -2.27
N ARG A 165 -2.25 -6.15 -2.31
CA ARG A 165 -2.78 -4.84 -2.76
C ARG A 165 -2.25 -3.71 -1.89
N THR A 166 -2.18 -3.90 -0.58
CA THR A 166 -1.69 -2.91 0.38
C THR A 166 -0.21 -2.61 0.16
N TRP A 167 0.64 -3.65 0.05
CA TRP A 167 2.09 -3.49 -0.10
C TRP A 167 2.50 -2.97 -1.48
N LEU A 168 1.83 -3.42 -2.55
CA LEU A 168 2.02 -2.85 -3.89
C LEU A 168 1.56 -1.39 -3.96
N SER A 169 0.44 -1.05 -3.31
CA SER A 169 0.01 0.35 -3.19
C SER A 169 1.05 1.18 -2.45
N ALA A 170 1.59 0.69 -1.32
CA ALA A 170 2.63 1.40 -0.58
C ALA A 170 3.90 1.62 -1.42
N SER A 171 4.31 0.62 -2.22
CA SER A 171 5.43 0.75 -3.16
C SER A 171 5.22 1.89 -4.16
N ILE A 172 4.01 2.00 -4.73
CA ILE A 172 3.63 3.11 -5.63
C ILE A 172 3.69 4.45 -4.88
N THR A 173 3.09 4.53 -3.70
CA THR A 173 3.11 5.74 -2.86
C THR A 173 4.54 6.22 -2.58
N TYR A 174 5.48 5.31 -2.32
CA TYR A 174 6.87 5.67 -2.06
C TYR A 174 7.60 6.24 -3.29
N GLN A 175 7.31 5.69 -4.48
CA GLN A 175 7.85 6.21 -5.75
C GLN A 175 7.32 7.61 -6.05
N GLU A 176 6.04 7.84 -5.81
CA GLU A 176 5.39 9.15 -5.97
C GLU A 176 5.93 10.16 -4.97
N THR A 177 6.06 9.78 -3.70
CA THR A 177 6.62 10.66 -2.64
C THR A 177 8.06 11.07 -2.94
N CYS A 178 8.84 10.20 -3.60
CA CYS A 178 10.18 10.55 -4.08
C CYS A 178 10.13 11.68 -5.11
N LEU A 179 9.18 11.62 -6.06
CA LEU A 179 9.01 12.66 -7.08
C LEU A 179 8.44 13.96 -6.52
N ASP A 180 7.47 13.87 -5.60
CA ASP A 180 6.89 15.02 -4.91
C ASP A 180 7.95 15.80 -4.10
N GLY A 181 9.00 15.12 -3.63
CA GLY A 181 10.12 15.74 -2.93
C GLY A 181 10.90 16.79 -3.75
N PHE A 182 10.78 16.78 -5.08
CA PHE A 182 11.41 17.77 -5.97
C PHE A 182 10.55 19.00 -6.23
N GLU A 183 9.33 19.07 -5.68
CA GLU A 183 8.51 20.27 -5.79
C GLU A 183 9.27 21.50 -5.28
N ASN A 184 9.22 22.58 -6.05
CA ASN A 184 9.95 23.83 -5.78
C ASN A 184 11.48 23.70 -5.76
N SER A 185 12.06 22.61 -6.28
CA SER A 185 13.49 22.56 -6.62
C SER A 185 13.76 23.31 -7.92
N THR A 186 15.01 23.76 -8.09
CA THR A 186 15.43 24.57 -9.25
C THR A 186 16.27 23.78 -10.26
N SER A 187 16.66 22.54 -9.91
CA SER A 187 17.49 21.69 -10.75
C SER A 187 16.68 20.74 -11.64
N ASP A 188 17.34 20.09 -12.61
CA ASP A 188 16.72 19.07 -13.46
C ASP A 188 16.72 17.67 -12.82
N ALA A 189 17.12 17.54 -11.54
CA ALA A 189 17.21 16.26 -10.85
C ALA A 189 15.86 15.54 -10.76
N GLY A 190 14.77 16.26 -10.50
CA GLY A 190 13.43 15.67 -10.43
C GLY A 190 13.01 15.01 -11.74
N GLU A 191 13.28 15.67 -12.88
CA GLU A 191 12.98 15.11 -14.20
C GLU A 191 13.88 13.91 -14.54
N ARG A 192 15.16 13.95 -14.14
CA ARG A 192 16.07 12.81 -14.28
C ARG A 192 15.62 11.62 -13.42
N MET A 193 15.15 11.89 -12.21
CA MET A 193 14.67 10.86 -11.29
C MET A 193 13.36 10.26 -11.79
N LYS A 194 12.43 11.08 -12.30
CA LYS A 194 11.21 10.62 -12.96
C LYS A 194 11.50 9.68 -14.13
N LYS A 195 12.45 10.03 -15.00
CA LYS A 195 12.90 9.15 -16.09
C LYS A 195 13.49 7.84 -15.59
N ALA A 196 14.30 7.90 -14.52
CA ALA A 196 14.89 6.70 -13.92
C ALA A 196 13.86 5.82 -13.22
N LEU A 197 12.76 6.38 -12.72
CA LEU A 197 11.68 5.64 -12.05
C LEU A 197 10.60 5.13 -13.00
N ASN A 198 10.52 5.63 -14.23
CA ASN A 198 9.37 5.36 -15.11
C ASN A 198 9.04 3.86 -15.23
N THR A 199 10.03 3.03 -15.56
CA THR A 199 9.82 1.58 -15.68
C THR A 199 9.46 0.93 -14.35
N ALA A 200 10.08 1.34 -13.25
CA ALA A 200 9.75 0.84 -11.90
C ALA A 200 8.30 1.17 -11.50
N MET A 201 7.83 2.39 -11.82
CA MET A 201 6.47 2.84 -11.55
C MET A 201 5.44 2.09 -12.40
N GLU A 202 5.71 1.92 -13.69
CA GLU A 202 4.86 1.12 -14.59
C GLU A 202 4.78 -0.34 -14.11
N MET A 203 5.90 -0.94 -13.69
CA MET A 203 5.93 -2.30 -13.16
C MET A 203 5.18 -2.44 -11.82
N SER A 204 5.30 -1.47 -10.93
CA SER A 204 4.56 -1.47 -9.65
C SER A 204 3.05 -1.32 -9.88
N SER A 205 2.65 -0.44 -10.80
CA SER A 205 1.26 -0.29 -11.26
C SER A 205 0.72 -1.58 -11.87
N ASN A 206 1.47 -2.19 -12.79
CA ASN A 206 1.11 -3.47 -13.39
C ASN A 206 0.97 -4.58 -12.35
N GLY A 207 1.86 -4.64 -11.37
CA GLY A 207 1.75 -5.60 -10.26
C GLY A 207 0.42 -5.46 -9.52
N LEU A 208 0.02 -4.23 -9.19
CA LEU A 208 -1.27 -3.96 -8.53
C LEU A 208 -2.46 -4.34 -9.43
N ASP A 209 -2.41 -4.03 -10.72
CA ASP A 209 -3.46 -4.41 -11.68
C ASP A 209 -3.62 -5.93 -11.83
N ILE A 210 -2.50 -6.65 -11.87
CA ILE A 210 -2.48 -8.12 -11.99
C ILE A 210 -3.08 -8.76 -10.74
N ILE A 211 -2.72 -8.28 -9.55
CA ILE A 211 -3.30 -8.74 -8.30
C ILE A 211 -4.80 -8.38 -8.24
N ASP A 212 -5.20 -7.19 -8.68
CA ASP A 212 -6.62 -6.85 -8.70
C ASP A 212 -7.44 -7.72 -9.68
N GLY A 213 -6.87 -8.03 -10.84
CA GLY A 213 -7.42 -8.92 -11.86
C GLY A 213 -7.06 -10.40 -11.70
N PHE A 214 -6.61 -10.84 -10.53
CA PHE A 214 -6.05 -12.19 -10.37
C PHE A 214 -7.06 -13.30 -10.71
N SER A 215 -8.34 -13.09 -10.41
CA SER A 215 -9.41 -14.04 -10.78
C SER A 215 -9.53 -14.25 -12.29
N SER A 216 -9.38 -13.20 -13.10
CA SER A 216 -9.35 -13.32 -14.57
C SER A 216 -8.08 -14.01 -15.05
N VAL A 217 -6.93 -13.73 -14.43
CA VAL A 217 -5.65 -14.38 -14.74
C VAL A 217 -5.74 -15.90 -14.51
N LEU A 218 -6.29 -16.33 -13.37
CA LEU A 218 -6.47 -17.76 -13.07
C LEU A 218 -7.39 -18.46 -14.08
N THR A 219 -8.44 -17.76 -14.53
CA THR A 219 -9.39 -18.26 -15.53
C THR A 219 -8.72 -18.43 -16.89
N GLU A 220 -7.95 -17.43 -17.33
CA GLU A 220 -7.21 -17.49 -18.60
C GLU A 220 -6.12 -18.58 -18.61
N LEU A 221 -5.49 -18.84 -17.46
CA LEU A 221 -4.44 -19.85 -17.31
C LEU A 221 -4.97 -21.27 -17.01
N GLN A 222 -6.30 -21.45 -17.02
CA GLN A 222 -6.98 -22.75 -16.84
C GLN A 222 -6.59 -23.51 -15.55
N ILE A 223 -6.33 -22.80 -14.44
CA ILE A 223 -5.89 -23.45 -13.19
C ILE A 223 -7.05 -24.23 -12.54
N PRO A 224 -6.95 -25.57 -12.37
CA PRO A 224 -8.01 -26.38 -11.75
C PRO A 224 -8.24 -26.02 -10.27
N GLY A 225 -9.50 -25.98 -9.85
CA GLY A 225 -9.87 -25.89 -8.41
C GLY A 225 -10.18 -24.49 -7.85
N ILE A 226 -9.81 -23.41 -8.55
CA ILE A 226 -10.04 -22.03 -8.05
C ILE A 226 -11.24 -21.36 -8.74
N SER A 227 -11.60 -21.79 -9.95
CA SER A 227 -12.67 -21.19 -10.77
C SER A 227 -14.09 -21.32 -10.19
N ARG A 228 -14.31 -22.14 -9.15
CA ARG A 228 -15.65 -22.42 -8.57
C ARG A 228 -15.94 -21.74 -7.24
N ARG A 229 -14.97 -21.07 -6.60
CA ARG A 229 -15.14 -20.55 -5.22
C ARG A 229 -15.31 -19.03 -5.12
N LEU A 230 -15.48 -18.34 -6.26
CA LEU A 230 -15.78 -16.90 -6.33
C LEU A 230 -17.29 -16.62 -6.26
N LEU A 231 -18.03 -17.36 -5.43
CA LEU A 231 -19.34 -16.91 -4.96
C LEU A 231 -19.08 -16.18 -3.65
N GLU A 232 -19.03 -14.86 -3.77
CA GLU A 232 -19.29 -13.84 -2.74
C GLU A 232 -19.50 -14.43 -1.34
N ASP A 233 -18.41 -14.67 -0.61
CA ASP A 233 -18.52 -14.72 0.84
C ASP A 233 -18.92 -13.30 1.25
N GLU A 234 -20.09 -13.19 1.89
CA GLU A 234 -20.58 -11.94 2.46
C GLU A 234 -19.42 -11.30 3.22
N ILE A 235 -18.93 -10.15 2.74
CA ILE A 235 -18.04 -9.29 3.51
C ILE A 235 -18.74 -9.14 4.86
N PRO A 236 -18.16 -9.58 5.99
CA PRO A 236 -18.81 -9.39 7.27
C PRO A 236 -18.95 -7.89 7.45
N VAL A 237 -20.16 -7.39 7.21
CA VAL A 237 -20.53 -6.02 7.48
C VAL A 237 -20.33 -5.87 8.97
N VAL A 238 -19.38 -5.01 9.35
CA VAL A 238 -19.16 -4.59 10.73
C VAL A 238 -20.51 -4.10 11.26
N GLY A 239 -21.16 -4.90 12.09
CA GLY A 239 -22.50 -4.60 12.60
C GLY A 239 -23.46 -5.78 12.81
N ASN A 240 -23.21 -6.96 12.24
CA ASN A 240 -24.12 -8.13 12.36
C ASN A 240 -23.52 -9.37 13.06
N GLY A 241 -22.48 -9.19 13.89
CA GLY A 241 -21.96 -10.24 14.78
C GLY A 241 -21.56 -9.63 16.12
N ASP A 242 -22.07 -10.19 17.21
CA ASP A 242 -21.93 -9.83 18.63
C ASP A 242 -21.71 -8.34 18.95
N GLN A 243 -22.68 -7.76 19.67
CA GLN A 243 -22.68 -6.40 20.23
C GLN A 243 -21.51 -6.09 21.21
N PHE A 244 -20.46 -6.92 21.25
CA PHE A 244 -19.32 -6.87 22.18
C PHE A 244 -17.93 -6.85 21.52
N ALA A 245 -17.80 -6.91 20.19
CA ALA A 245 -16.49 -6.76 19.54
C ALA A 245 -16.09 -5.27 19.45
N GLU A 246 -15.53 -4.72 20.54
CA GLU A 246 -15.06 -3.34 20.61
C GLU A 246 -13.92 -3.01 19.61
N PHE A 247 -13.25 -4.04 19.07
CA PHE A 247 -12.12 -3.92 18.12
C PHE A 247 -12.29 -4.81 16.88
N PRO A 248 -11.79 -4.40 15.70
CA PRO A 248 -11.82 -5.21 14.47
C PRO A 248 -11.16 -6.58 14.60
N SER A 249 -11.60 -7.56 13.78
CA SER A 249 -11.13 -8.95 13.76
C SER A 249 -9.64 -9.13 13.41
N TRP A 250 -9.03 -8.14 12.76
CA TRP A 250 -7.61 -8.14 12.40
C TRP A 250 -6.67 -7.72 13.54
N VAL A 251 -7.17 -7.07 14.61
CA VAL A 251 -6.34 -6.70 15.76
C VAL A 251 -5.94 -7.95 16.53
N GLU A 252 -4.67 -8.20 16.75
CA GLU A 252 -4.23 -9.41 17.47
C GLU A 252 -4.85 -9.53 18.87
N PRO A 253 -5.20 -10.73 19.35
CA PRO A 253 -5.81 -10.93 20.67
C PRO A 253 -5.00 -10.33 21.84
N GLY A 254 -3.65 -10.40 21.77
CA GLY A 254 -2.76 -9.81 22.75
C GLY A 254 -2.90 -8.29 22.80
N THR A 255 -2.87 -7.64 21.63
CA THR A 255 -3.07 -6.20 21.46
C THR A 255 -4.46 -5.77 21.92
N ARG A 256 -5.52 -6.50 21.56
CA ARG A 256 -6.89 -6.20 22.04
C ARG A 256 -6.95 -6.18 23.56
N ARG A 257 -6.37 -7.19 24.21
CA ARG A 257 -6.32 -7.26 25.68
C ARG A 257 -5.62 -6.03 26.27
N LEU A 258 -4.51 -5.59 25.68
CA LEU A 258 -3.77 -4.41 26.13
C LEU A 258 -4.57 -3.11 25.92
N LEU A 259 -5.37 -3.01 24.85
CA LEU A 259 -6.21 -1.85 24.60
C LEU A 259 -7.44 -1.79 25.53
N SER A 260 -8.06 -2.94 25.84
CA SER A 260 -9.27 -3.02 26.68
C SER A 260 -9.02 -2.83 28.18
N VAL A 261 -7.80 -3.08 28.70
CA VAL A 261 -7.51 -2.90 30.13
C VAL A 261 -7.14 -1.45 30.47
N PRO A 262 -7.39 -0.99 31.72
CA PRO A 262 -6.84 0.28 32.19
C PRO A 262 -5.31 0.30 32.10
N ALA A 263 -4.74 1.42 31.68
CA ALA A 263 -3.29 1.58 31.51
C ALA A 263 -2.48 1.21 32.77
N SER A 264 -3.03 1.45 33.96
CA SER A 264 -2.40 1.09 35.25
C SER A 264 -2.24 -0.41 35.50
N LYS A 265 -2.93 -1.27 34.73
CA LYS A 265 -2.83 -2.74 34.82
C LYS A 265 -1.88 -3.34 33.79
N ILE A 266 -1.33 -2.54 32.88
CA ILE A 266 -0.36 -2.98 31.89
C ILE A 266 1.03 -2.95 32.51
N LYS A 267 1.74 -4.07 32.48
CA LYS A 267 3.14 -4.14 32.90
C LYS A 267 4.02 -3.67 31.74
N PRO A 268 4.81 -2.58 31.89
CA PRO A 268 5.75 -2.17 30.86
C PRO A 268 6.98 -3.08 30.84
N ASP A 269 7.53 -3.30 29.65
CA ASP A 269 8.84 -3.94 29.45
C ASP A 269 9.97 -2.92 29.62
N LEU A 270 9.71 -1.66 29.27
CA LEU A 270 10.67 -0.58 29.40
C LEU A 270 9.98 0.75 29.77
N VAL A 271 10.62 1.53 30.64
CA VAL A 271 10.09 2.81 31.12
C VAL A 271 11.03 3.97 30.80
N VAL A 272 10.50 5.01 30.17
CA VAL A 272 11.17 6.29 29.96
C VAL A 272 10.57 7.31 30.92
N ALA A 273 11.43 8.00 31.67
CA ALA A 273 11.02 9.07 32.58
C ALA A 273 12.08 10.18 32.67
N LYS A 274 11.70 11.41 32.34
CA LYS A 274 12.60 12.58 32.40
C LYS A 274 13.18 12.85 33.79
N ASP A 275 12.41 12.56 34.83
CA ASP A 275 12.79 12.74 36.23
C ASP A 275 13.81 11.70 36.73
N GLY A 276 14.13 10.69 35.91
CA GLY A 276 15.06 9.61 36.26
C GLY A 276 14.41 8.45 37.03
N SER A 277 13.08 8.43 37.18
CA SER A 277 12.33 7.35 37.86
C SER A 277 12.03 6.14 36.96
N GLY A 278 12.62 6.08 35.76
CA GLY A 278 12.48 5.00 34.78
C GLY A 278 13.86 4.51 34.32
N ASP A 279 13.89 3.55 33.41
CA ASP A 279 15.11 2.93 32.90
C ASP A 279 15.95 3.91 32.06
N PHE A 280 15.28 4.79 31.33
CA PHE A 280 15.92 5.81 30.48
C PHE A 280 15.32 7.19 30.67
N LYS A 281 16.14 8.23 30.45
CA LYS A 281 15.68 9.65 30.46
C LYS A 281 15.16 10.14 29.11
N THR A 282 15.54 9.47 28.02
CA THR A 282 15.21 9.87 26.65
C THR A 282 14.65 8.70 25.88
N ILE A 283 13.75 8.99 24.94
CA ILE A 283 13.06 7.97 24.15
C ILE A 283 14.07 7.30 23.20
N ARG A 284 14.94 8.09 22.56
CA ARG A 284 15.96 7.54 21.65
C ARG A 284 16.96 6.60 22.34
N ALA A 285 17.28 6.84 23.62
CA ALA A 285 18.15 5.92 24.37
C ALA A 285 17.44 4.59 24.64
N ALA A 286 16.16 4.65 25.04
CA ALA A 286 15.34 3.46 25.24
C ALA A 286 15.22 2.62 23.96
N LEU A 287 14.90 3.24 22.81
CA LEU A 287 14.75 2.51 21.55
C LEU A 287 16.02 1.77 21.11
N ARG A 288 17.20 2.33 21.35
CA ARG A 288 18.49 1.67 21.05
C ARG A 288 18.77 0.46 21.94
N SER A 289 18.11 0.35 23.09
CA SER A 289 18.28 -0.76 24.02
C SER A 289 17.34 -1.94 23.73
N ILE A 290 16.29 -1.73 22.93
CA ILE A 290 15.34 -2.79 22.58
C ILE A 290 16.07 -3.78 21.66
N PRO A 291 16.28 -5.04 22.08
CA PRO A 291 16.93 -6.03 21.24
C PRO A 291 16.04 -6.37 20.05
N LYS A 292 16.64 -6.86 18.96
CA LYS A 292 15.86 -7.47 17.88
C LYS A 292 15.09 -8.67 18.45
N ARG A 293 13.78 -8.71 18.23
CA ARG A 293 12.90 -9.73 18.79
C ARG A 293 12.49 -10.72 17.70
N GLU A 294 12.48 -11.99 18.05
CA GLU A 294 12.00 -13.10 17.19
C GLU A 294 10.59 -13.57 17.61
N THR A 295 9.98 -12.89 18.57
CA THR A 295 8.66 -13.21 19.12
C THR A 295 7.61 -12.25 18.59
N ASN A 296 6.39 -12.75 18.33
CA ASN A 296 5.23 -11.91 18.02
C ASN A 296 4.58 -11.27 19.26
N GLU A 297 5.18 -11.40 20.44
CA GLU A 297 4.66 -10.77 21.66
C GLU A 297 4.82 -9.25 21.60
N THR A 298 3.80 -8.51 22.02
CA THR A 298 3.86 -7.04 22.08
C THR A 298 4.93 -6.55 23.07
N PHE A 299 5.82 -5.64 22.65
CA PHE A 299 6.74 -4.93 23.56
C PHE A 299 6.06 -3.68 24.10
N VAL A 300 6.03 -3.46 25.40
CA VAL A 300 5.39 -2.28 25.99
C VAL A 300 6.44 -1.28 26.46
N LEU A 301 6.56 -0.17 25.72
CA LEU A 301 7.34 1.01 26.08
C LEU A 301 6.42 2.05 26.76
N TYR A 302 6.62 2.27 28.06
CA TYR A 302 5.89 3.29 28.81
C TYR A 302 6.71 4.57 28.94
N ILE A 303 6.15 5.69 28.50
CA ILE A 303 6.76 7.01 28.54
C ILE A 303 5.98 7.88 29.53
N LYS A 304 6.57 8.10 30.71
CA LYS A 304 5.95 8.93 31.76
C LYS A 304 5.76 10.37 31.30
N GLN A 305 4.87 11.08 31.97
CA GLN A 305 4.55 12.48 31.74
C GLN A 305 5.80 13.36 31.60
N GLY A 306 5.72 14.29 30.66
CA GLY A 306 6.81 15.18 30.29
C GLY A 306 6.71 15.59 28.82
N ILE A 307 7.37 16.70 28.50
CA ILE A 307 7.53 17.18 27.12
C ILE A 307 8.90 16.73 26.63
N TYR A 308 8.94 15.78 25.71
CA TYR A 308 10.15 15.19 25.12
C TYR A 308 10.47 15.88 23.78
N ASN A 309 11.42 16.83 23.80
CA ASN A 309 11.91 17.48 22.59
C ASN A 309 12.95 16.58 21.90
N GLU A 310 12.46 15.62 21.13
CA GLU A 310 13.24 14.59 20.44
C GLU A 310 12.60 14.26 19.09
N TYR A 311 13.43 14.05 18.06
CA TYR A 311 12.98 13.41 16.82
C TYR A 311 13.10 11.89 16.97
N VAL A 312 11.97 11.19 16.90
CA VAL A 312 11.88 9.76 17.22
C VAL A 312 11.48 8.97 15.97
N GLU A 313 12.22 7.91 15.69
CA GLU A 313 11.89 6.96 14.63
C GLU A 313 11.73 5.55 15.22
N PHE A 314 10.52 5.01 15.13
CA PHE A 314 10.21 3.62 15.41
C PHE A 314 10.42 2.83 14.11
N ASN A 315 11.68 2.43 13.87
CA ASN A 315 12.11 1.82 12.61
C ASN A 315 11.48 0.43 12.36
N LYS A 316 11.71 -0.13 11.16
CA LYS A 316 11.18 -1.45 10.73
C LYS A 316 11.64 -2.66 11.56
N THR A 317 12.56 -2.50 12.52
CA THR A 317 12.97 -3.60 13.42
C THR A 317 12.18 -3.62 14.72
N LEU A 318 11.33 -2.62 14.94
CA LEU A 318 10.52 -2.42 16.14
C LEU A 318 9.05 -2.78 15.88
N ASP A 319 8.81 -3.94 15.27
CA ASP A 319 7.47 -4.47 15.05
C ASP A 319 6.83 -4.91 16.38
N ASN A 320 5.50 -4.94 16.43
CA ASN A 320 4.71 -5.30 17.62
C ASN A 320 5.07 -4.43 18.85
N LEU A 321 5.40 -3.16 18.63
CA LEU A 321 5.72 -2.20 19.70
C LEU A 321 4.47 -1.42 20.12
N MET A 322 4.13 -1.48 21.40
CA MET A 322 3.16 -0.61 22.05
C MET A 322 3.86 0.51 22.82
N VAL A 323 3.60 1.76 22.45
CA VAL A 323 4.02 2.96 23.15
C VAL A 323 2.84 3.52 23.94
N MET A 324 3.00 3.67 25.26
CA MET A 324 1.97 4.22 26.13
C MET A 324 2.46 5.43 26.91
N GLY A 325 1.60 6.44 27.09
CA GLY A 325 1.86 7.62 27.91
C GLY A 325 0.87 7.79 29.08
N ASP A 326 1.04 8.89 29.82
CA ASP A 326 0.18 9.26 30.96
C ASP A 326 -1.07 10.06 30.55
N GLY A 327 -1.26 10.27 29.26
CA GLY A 327 -2.32 11.08 28.67
C GLY A 327 -1.78 11.95 27.54
N PRO A 328 -2.59 12.23 26.51
CA PRO A 328 -2.15 12.97 25.32
C PRO A 328 -1.61 14.38 25.65
N ASP A 329 -2.14 15.04 26.68
CA ASP A 329 -1.66 16.35 27.12
C ASP A 329 -0.49 16.30 28.12
N LYS A 330 -0.22 15.12 28.70
CA LYS A 330 0.78 14.95 29.77
C LYS A 330 2.09 14.38 29.25
N THR A 331 2.04 13.41 28.35
CA THR A 331 3.21 12.86 27.67
C THR A 331 3.20 13.35 26.23
N ARG A 332 4.11 14.26 25.87
CA ARG A 332 4.18 14.83 24.52
C ARG A 332 5.57 14.70 23.93
N ILE A 333 5.66 14.24 22.68
CA ILE A 333 6.88 14.26 21.88
C ILE A 333 6.78 15.44 20.92
N THR A 334 7.74 16.36 20.98
CA THR A 334 7.70 17.63 20.23
C THR A 334 8.98 17.86 19.42
N GLY A 335 8.83 18.57 18.31
CA GLY A 335 9.89 19.01 17.41
C GLY A 335 9.39 20.21 16.61
N ASN A 336 10.24 20.77 15.74
CA ASN A 336 9.91 21.97 14.95
C ASN A 336 10.56 22.00 13.54
N LYS A 337 10.91 20.84 12.97
CA LYS A 337 11.42 20.80 11.59
C LYS A 337 10.31 21.20 10.62
N ASN A 338 10.65 21.92 9.56
CA ASN A 338 9.68 22.48 8.64
C ASN A 338 10.28 22.77 7.26
N PHE A 339 9.39 22.98 6.29
CA PHE A 339 9.75 23.23 4.90
C PHE A 339 10.47 24.55 4.65
N ILE A 340 10.04 25.63 5.30
CA ILE A 340 10.65 26.96 5.12
C ILE A 340 12.13 26.98 5.48
N ASP A 341 12.53 26.22 6.50
CA ASP A 341 13.93 26.11 6.94
C ASP A 341 14.75 25.15 6.06
N GLY A 342 14.22 24.75 4.89
CA GLY A 342 14.94 23.99 3.87
C GLY A 342 14.84 22.47 4.01
N ILE A 343 13.94 21.95 4.84
CA ILE A 343 13.77 20.50 5.05
C ILE A 343 12.56 20.02 4.25
N ASN A 344 12.76 19.07 3.35
CA ASN A 344 11.65 18.49 2.59
C ASN A 344 10.60 17.88 3.51
N THR A 345 9.31 18.04 3.16
CA THR A 345 8.15 17.65 3.98
C THR A 345 8.28 16.26 4.60
N TYR A 346 8.75 15.26 3.82
CA TYR A 346 8.97 13.89 4.28
C TYR A 346 9.85 13.77 5.54
N HIS A 347 10.85 14.64 5.69
CA HIS A 347 11.81 14.66 6.80
C HIS A 347 11.46 15.66 7.90
N THR A 348 10.34 16.38 7.79
CA THR A 348 9.90 17.33 8.82
C THR A 348 9.27 16.65 10.04
N ALA A 349 8.91 15.37 9.91
CA ALA A 349 8.23 14.59 10.95
C ALA A 349 8.98 14.61 12.30
N THR A 350 8.28 15.02 13.36
CA THR A 350 8.77 14.86 14.75
C THR A 350 8.87 13.37 15.10
N VAL A 351 7.82 12.61 14.80
CA VAL A 351 7.78 11.16 15.02
C VAL A 351 7.52 10.42 13.71
N VAL A 352 8.29 9.36 13.48
CA VAL A 352 8.16 8.47 12.34
C VAL A 352 7.88 7.05 12.85
N VAL A 353 6.85 6.39 12.30
CA VAL A 353 6.49 5.00 12.61
C VAL A 353 6.62 4.16 11.34
N LEU A 354 7.55 3.20 11.35
CA LEU A 354 7.83 2.28 10.25
C LEU A 354 7.63 0.80 10.62
N GLY A 355 7.73 0.44 11.90
CA GLY A 355 7.52 -0.94 12.37
C GLY A 355 6.04 -1.33 12.37
N ASP A 356 5.72 -2.49 11.81
CA ASP A 356 4.36 -2.98 11.64
C ASP A 356 3.74 -3.41 12.99
N ASN A 357 2.41 -3.44 13.07
CA ASN A 357 1.63 -3.70 14.30
C ASN A 357 1.94 -2.72 15.45
N PHE A 358 2.42 -1.52 15.12
CA PHE A 358 2.69 -0.48 16.11
C PHE A 358 1.40 0.00 16.78
N VAL A 359 1.46 0.21 18.09
CA VAL A 359 0.34 0.75 18.87
C VAL A 359 0.81 1.97 19.67
N ALA A 360 0.11 3.09 19.56
CA ALA A 360 0.27 4.22 20.48
C ALA A 360 -0.99 4.41 21.32
N ARG A 361 -0.81 4.66 22.62
CA ARG A 361 -1.91 4.91 23.56
C ARG A 361 -1.60 6.07 24.50
N ASN A 362 -2.56 6.98 24.70
CA ASN A 362 -2.47 8.04 25.72
C ASN A 362 -1.21 8.93 25.58
N ILE A 363 -0.85 9.33 24.37
CA ILE A 363 0.37 10.12 24.10
C ILE A 363 0.11 11.17 23.01
N GLY A 364 0.77 12.33 23.13
CA GLY A 364 0.70 13.42 22.16
C GLY A 364 1.94 13.52 21.27
N PHE A 365 1.73 13.85 20.01
CA PHE A 365 2.77 14.09 18.99
C PHE A 365 2.61 15.51 18.44
N GLU A 366 3.69 16.29 18.44
CA GLU A 366 3.63 17.71 18.07
C GLU A 366 4.72 18.11 17.08
N ASN A 367 4.34 18.96 16.13
CA ASN A 367 5.27 19.85 15.46
C ASN A 367 4.93 21.31 15.77
N SER A 368 5.83 21.98 16.49
CA SER A 368 5.66 23.33 17.04
C SER A 368 6.19 24.44 16.11
N ALA A 369 6.51 24.14 14.85
CA ALA A 369 7.07 25.11 13.91
C ALA A 369 6.17 26.35 13.67
N GLY A 370 4.84 26.18 13.71
CA GLY A 370 3.87 27.25 13.51
C GLY A 370 3.43 27.47 12.06
N ALA A 371 2.31 28.16 11.86
CA ALA A 371 1.71 28.35 10.52
C ALA A 371 2.64 29.04 9.50
N ILE A 372 3.49 29.98 9.94
CA ILE A 372 4.43 30.71 9.08
C ILE A 372 5.54 29.82 8.49
N LYS A 373 5.70 28.61 9.02
CA LYS A 373 6.72 27.65 8.59
C LYS A 373 6.21 26.64 7.56
N HIS A 374 4.96 26.77 7.12
CA HIS A 374 4.31 25.90 6.14
C HIS A 374 4.38 24.42 6.57
N GLN A 375 4.70 23.49 5.66
CA GLN A 375 4.65 22.05 5.91
C GLN A 375 5.55 21.65 7.08
N ALA A 376 4.96 21.04 8.11
CA ALA A 376 5.65 20.64 9.33
C ALA A 376 4.95 19.46 10.01
N VAL A 377 5.42 18.25 9.74
CA VAL A 377 4.75 17.01 10.17
C VAL A 377 5.00 16.72 11.65
N ALA A 378 3.93 16.43 12.41
CA ALA A 378 4.02 15.96 13.79
C ALA A 378 4.24 14.44 13.83
N LEU A 379 3.46 13.70 13.05
CA LEU A 379 3.51 12.25 13.00
C LEU A 379 3.43 11.77 11.54
N ARG A 380 4.39 10.93 11.14
CA ARG A 380 4.37 10.20 9.86
C ARG A 380 4.30 8.70 10.11
N VAL A 381 3.33 8.04 9.48
CA VAL A 381 3.09 6.60 9.67
C VAL A 381 3.17 5.86 8.34
N SER A 382 4.03 4.86 8.26
CA SER A 382 4.23 3.96 7.11
C SER A 382 4.23 2.48 7.51
N ALA A 383 3.77 2.20 8.72
CA ALA A 383 3.62 0.89 9.31
C ALA A 383 2.24 0.30 8.99
N ASP A 384 2.20 -1.00 8.74
CA ASP A 384 0.96 -1.76 8.56
C ASP A 384 0.31 -2.08 9.90
N PHE A 385 -1.01 -2.16 9.91
CA PHE A 385 -1.82 -2.42 11.10
C PHE A 385 -1.50 -1.50 12.29
N ALA A 386 -1.08 -0.26 12.02
CA ALA A 386 -0.76 0.70 13.07
C ALA A 386 -2.04 1.22 13.76
N ILE A 387 -2.04 1.25 15.09
CA ILE A 387 -3.18 1.67 15.91
C ILE A 387 -2.80 2.87 16.79
N PHE A 388 -3.64 3.89 16.81
CA PHE A 388 -3.52 5.04 17.71
C PHE A 388 -4.81 5.17 18.53
N TYR A 389 -4.69 5.11 19.86
CA TYR A 389 -5.82 5.14 20.78
C TYR A 389 -5.68 6.24 21.83
N ASN A 390 -6.61 7.19 21.84
CA ASN A 390 -6.57 8.34 22.76
C ASN A 390 -5.24 9.11 22.67
N CYS A 391 -4.81 9.41 21.44
CA CYS A 391 -3.60 10.18 21.15
C CYS A 391 -3.96 11.59 20.64
N SER A 392 -3.04 12.54 20.79
CA SER A 392 -3.15 13.85 20.12
C SER A 392 -2.07 14.00 19.04
N MET A 393 -2.44 14.62 17.93
CA MET A 393 -1.52 15.02 16.87
C MET A 393 -1.71 16.52 16.63
N ASP A 394 -0.71 17.33 17.00
CA ASP A 394 -0.81 18.78 17.03
C ASP A 394 0.18 19.45 16.08
N GLY A 395 -0.34 20.34 15.24
CA GLY A 395 0.47 21.11 14.31
C GLY A 395 -0.31 22.23 13.64
N TYR A 396 0.11 22.57 12.42
CA TYR A 396 -0.56 23.54 11.54
C TYR A 396 -0.74 22.88 10.17
N GLN A 397 0.12 23.19 9.21
CA GLN A 397 0.10 22.55 7.89
C GLN A 397 0.78 21.18 7.94
N ASP A 398 0.17 20.17 7.30
CA ASP A 398 0.70 18.80 7.17
C ASP A 398 0.90 18.07 8.51
N THR A 399 0.01 18.26 9.48
CA THR A 399 0.18 17.73 10.86
C THR A 399 0.35 16.21 10.92
N LEU A 400 -0.57 15.44 10.31
CA LEU A 400 -0.58 13.99 10.32
C LEU A 400 -0.41 13.44 8.91
N TYR A 401 0.73 12.81 8.67
CA TYR A 401 1.05 12.16 7.40
C TYR A 401 0.73 10.65 7.50
N THR A 402 -0.49 10.27 7.13
CA THR A 402 -0.91 8.88 6.92
C THR A 402 -0.33 8.36 5.61
N HIS A 403 0.99 8.21 5.58
CA HIS A 403 1.79 8.05 4.36
C HIS A 403 1.39 6.81 3.57
N ALA A 404 1.44 5.62 4.17
CA ALA A 404 1.09 4.36 3.50
C ALA A 404 0.65 3.27 4.48
N LYS A 405 0.13 2.15 3.94
CA LYS A 405 -0.34 0.94 4.65
C LYS A 405 -1.54 1.15 5.58
N ARG A 406 -2.05 0.08 6.19
CA ARG A 406 -3.31 0.08 6.95
C ARG A 406 -3.13 0.72 8.32
N GLN A 407 -3.99 1.69 8.64
CA GLN A 407 -3.89 2.45 9.88
C GLN A 407 -5.27 2.66 10.52
N PHE A 408 -5.33 2.67 11.84
CA PHE A 408 -6.55 2.90 12.60
C PHE A 408 -6.33 3.90 13.74
N TYR A 409 -7.15 4.94 13.77
CA TYR A 409 -7.11 5.99 14.80
C TYR A 409 -8.45 6.01 15.51
N ARG A 410 -8.43 5.91 16.84
CA ARG A 410 -9.64 5.92 17.65
C ARG A 410 -9.50 6.81 18.87
N ASP A 411 -10.56 7.58 19.15
CA ASP A 411 -10.61 8.50 20.29
C ASP A 411 -9.48 9.55 20.26
N CYS A 412 -8.92 9.84 19.08
CA CYS A 412 -7.79 10.77 18.91
C CYS A 412 -8.25 12.20 18.62
N SER A 413 -7.40 13.18 18.94
CA SER A 413 -7.57 14.57 18.49
C SER A 413 -6.47 14.95 17.51
N ILE A 414 -6.85 15.54 16.38
CA ILE A 414 -5.91 16.02 15.36
C ILE A 414 -6.18 17.51 15.14
N SER A 415 -5.16 18.36 15.33
CA SER A 415 -5.28 19.82 15.18
C SER A 415 -4.36 20.37 14.09
N GLY A 416 -4.88 21.27 13.25
CA GLY A 416 -4.09 21.87 12.17
C GLY A 416 -4.85 22.88 11.31
N THR A 417 -4.24 23.30 10.21
CA THR A 417 -4.78 24.32 9.29
C THR A 417 -4.99 23.78 7.87
N ILE A 418 -3.91 23.60 7.12
CA ILE A 418 -3.90 23.18 5.71
C ILE A 418 -3.47 21.73 5.64
N ASP A 419 -4.21 20.91 4.89
CA ASP A 419 -3.90 19.51 4.58
C ASP A 419 -3.47 18.70 5.82
N PHE A 420 -4.05 19.00 6.98
CA PHE A 420 -3.47 18.56 8.24
C PHE A 420 -3.66 17.06 8.53
N VAL A 421 -4.44 16.37 7.69
CA VAL A 421 -4.42 14.91 7.53
C VAL A 421 -4.22 14.57 6.05
N PHE A 422 -3.08 14.00 5.69
CA PHE A 422 -2.73 13.78 4.28
C PHE A 422 -1.96 12.48 4.06
N GLY A 423 -1.91 12.04 2.80
CA GLY A 423 -1.18 10.84 2.37
C GLY A 423 -2.08 9.84 1.64
N ASP A 424 -1.59 8.60 1.53
CA ASP A 424 -2.18 7.57 0.67
C ASP A 424 -2.36 6.22 1.39
N ALA A 425 -2.48 6.25 2.71
CA ALA A 425 -2.86 5.08 3.50
C ALA A 425 -4.35 4.72 3.32
N PRO A 426 -4.71 3.41 3.34
CA PRO A 426 -6.03 2.98 3.79
C PRO A 426 -6.17 3.22 5.30
N VAL A 427 -6.88 4.28 5.69
CA VAL A 427 -6.96 4.73 7.08
C VAL A 427 -8.40 5.01 7.52
N VAL A 428 -8.73 4.56 8.74
CA VAL A 428 -10.00 4.86 9.40
C VAL A 428 -9.76 5.67 10.67
N PHE A 429 -10.47 6.80 10.79
CA PHE A 429 -10.59 7.60 11.99
C PHE A 429 -11.97 7.39 12.59
N GLN A 430 -12.04 6.85 13.81
CA GLN A 430 -13.29 6.54 14.48
C GLN A 430 -13.40 7.27 15.82
N ASN A 431 -14.49 7.99 16.04
CA ASN A 431 -14.68 8.80 17.26
C ASN A 431 -13.53 9.79 17.53
N CYS A 432 -12.96 10.35 16.45
CA CYS A 432 -11.89 11.33 16.54
C CYS A 432 -12.44 12.77 16.54
N LYS A 433 -11.61 13.72 16.99
CA LYS A 433 -11.87 15.16 16.90
C LYS A 433 -10.86 15.81 15.96
N PHE A 434 -11.33 16.43 14.89
CA PHE A 434 -10.54 17.23 13.98
C PHE A 434 -10.75 18.70 14.34
N LEU A 435 -9.69 19.34 14.83
CA LEU A 435 -9.72 20.70 15.38
C LEU A 435 -9.06 21.68 14.40
N VAL A 436 -9.88 22.42 13.67
CA VAL A 436 -9.44 23.38 12.65
C VAL A 436 -8.93 24.66 13.34
N ARG A 437 -7.61 24.89 13.28
CA ARG A 437 -6.96 26.07 13.86
C ARG A 437 -7.12 27.28 12.94
N LYS A 438 -6.90 28.47 13.48
CA LYS A 438 -6.90 29.72 12.71
C LYS A 438 -5.72 29.71 11.71
N PRO A 439 -5.96 29.81 10.40
CA PRO A 439 -4.90 29.89 9.41
C PRO A 439 -4.30 31.31 9.34
N LEU A 440 -3.26 31.51 8.52
CA LEU A 440 -2.79 32.87 8.20
C LEU A 440 -3.82 33.59 7.32
N GLU A 441 -3.66 34.90 7.17
CA GLU A 441 -4.48 35.68 6.24
C GLU A 441 -4.40 35.10 4.82
N ASN A 442 -5.55 35.05 4.13
CA ASN A 442 -5.71 34.52 2.77
C ASN A 442 -5.40 33.02 2.59
N GLN A 443 -5.26 32.25 3.68
CA GLN A 443 -5.20 30.79 3.63
C GLN A 443 -6.57 30.17 3.86
N GLN A 444 -6.79 29.00 3.25
CA GLN A 444 -7.99 28.17 3.47
C GLN A 444 -7.63 26.94 4.27
N CYS A 445 -8.43 26.59 5.27
CA CYS A 445 -8.22 25.35 5.99
C CYS A 445 -8.80 24.17 5.21
N ILE A 446 -7.97 23.14 5.02
CA ILE A 446 -8.34 21.89 4.37
C ILE A 446 -8.05 20.78 5.38
N VAL A 447 -9.06 19.98 5.70
CA VAL A 447 -8.89 18.90 6.69
C VAL A 447 -8.08 17.75 6.09
N THR A 448 -8.42 17.34 4.87
CA THR A 448 -7.83 16.16 4.24
C THR A 448 -7.25 16.44 2.85
N ALA A 449 -6.05 15.93 2.59
CA ALA A 449 -5.46 15.86 1.24
C ALA A 449 -5.07 14.41 0.91
N GLN A 450 -6.02 13.66 0.36
CA GLN A 450 -5.81 12.25 0.01
C GLN A 450 -5.01 12.16 -1.30
N GLY A 451 -3.93 11.37 -1.29
CA GLY A 451 -2.91 11.33 -2.35
C GLY A 451 -2.99 10.16 -3.33
N ARG A 452 -4.14 9.49 -3.49
CA ARG A 452 -4.29 8.29 -4.36
C ARG A 452 -4.05 8.65 -5.81
N LYS A 453 -3.06 8.01 -6.42
CA LYS A 453 -2.67 8.27 -7.82
C LYS A 453 -3.33 7.31 -8.80
N GLN A 454 -3.66 6.08 -8.37
CA GLN A 454 -4.22 5.05 -9.25
C GLN A 454 -5.54 4.50 -8.71
N ARG A 455 -6.48 4.23 -9.62
CA ARG A 455 -7.84 3.76 -9.29
C ARG A 455 -7.84 2.48 -8.45
N ARG A 456 -6.88 1.58 -8.66
CA ARG A 456 -6.82 0.27 -8.00
C ARG A 456 -6.08 0.26 -6.67
N GLN A 457 -5.50 1.38 -6.25
CA GLN A 457 -4.95 1.49 -4.90
C GLN A 457 -6.10 1.40 -3.89
N PRO A 458 -6.02 0.53 -2.87
CA PRO A 458 -7.07 0.36 -1.87
C PRO A 458 -7.09 1.49 -0.82
N SER A 459 -6.39 2.60 -1.08
CA SER A 459 -6.22 3.71 -0.17
C SER A 459 -7.43 4.64 -0.13
N ALA A 460 -7.73 5.13 1.07
CA ALA A 460 -8.76 6.13 1.34
C ALA A 460 -8.61 6.64 2.78
N ILE A 461 -8.99 7.90 3.01
CA ILE A 461 -9.22 8.44 4.34
C ILE A 461 -10.70 8.30 4.67
N ILE A 462 -11.02 7.51 5.69
CA ILE A 462 -12.39 7.28 6.17
C ILE A 462 -12.56 7.95 7.53
N ILE A 463 -13.48 8.90 7.63
CA ILE A 463 -13.82 9.58 8.88
C ILE A 463 -15.20 9.11 9.32
N GLN A 464 -15.27 8.36 10.42
CA GLN A 464 -16.47 7.72 10.92
C GLN A 464 -16.77 8.18 12.35
N ASN A 465 -18.04 8.52 12.62
CA ASN A 465 -18.53 8.92 13.95
C ASN A 465 -17.62 9.95 14.65
N SER A 466 -17.05 10.87 13.89
CA SER A 466 -16.03 11.82 14.36
C SER A 466 -16.58 13.24 14.28
N THR A 467 -15.96 14.16 15.01
CA THR A 467 -16.35 15.59 15.03
C THR A 467 -15.31 16.42 14.31
N ILE A 468 -15.73 17.26 13.36
CA ILE A 468 -14.90 18.30 12.76
C ILE A 468 -15.41 19.64 13.30
N THR A 469 -14.56 20.39 13.99
CA THR A 469 -14.96 21.66 14.62
C THR A 469 -13.79 22.64 14.66
N ALA A 470 -14.09 23.91 14.96
CA ALA A 470 -13.05 24.91 15.18
C ALA A 470 -12.24 24.60 16.44
N HIS A 471 -10.94 24.85 16.39
CA HIS A 471 -10.08 24.81 17.56
C HIS A 471 -10.59 25.84 18.61
N PRO A 472 -10.57 25.54 19.92
CA PRO A 472 -11.09 26.45 20.96
C PRO A 472 -10.50 27.86 20.92
N GLU A 473 -9.27 28.02 20.45
CA GLU A 473 -8.60 29.32 20.26
C GLU A 473 -9.26 30.22 19.20
N CYS A 474 -10.14 29.66 18.36
CA CYS A 474 -10.89 30.41 17.35
C CYS A 474 -12.20 31.02 17.87
N SER A 475 -12.62 30.70 19.10
CA SER A 475 -13.92 31.10 19.68
C SER A 475 -13.88 32.42 20.47
N LEU A 476 -13.18 33.43 19.96
CA LEU A 476 -13.08 34.77 20.56
C LEU A 476 -13.91 35.81 19.83
#